data_AF-A0A2M7X0P8-F1
#
_entry.id   AF-A0A2M7X0P8-F1
#
_cell.length_a   1.000
_cell.length_b   1.000
_cell.length_c   1.000
_cell.angle_alpha   90.00
_cell.angle_beta   90.00
_cell.angle_gamma   90.00
#
_symmetry.space_group_name_H-M   'P 1'
#
loop_
_entity.id
_entity.type
_entity.pdbx_description
1 polymer ?
#
loop_
_entity_poly.entity_id
_entity_poly.type
_entity_poly.pdbx_seq_one_letter_code
_entity_poly.pdbx_strand_id
1 'polypeptide(L)' 'TPEEQAEQQKRLGEHVRNIDVIVTTAAIPGRRAPRIITTAMVEGMKPGAVIVDLPAETGGNCELTVAGETVVRNG' A
#
# COMPACT_ATOMS: atom_id res chain seq x y z
N THR A 1 -3.33 -0.88 20.31
CA THR A 1 -2.05 -0.40 20.88
C THR A 1 -1.01 -0.31 19.77
N PRO A 2 0.13 0.37 19.96
CA PRO A 2 1.21 0.40 18.96
C PRO A 2 1.72 -1.01 18.59
N GLU A 3 1.74 -1.91 19.57
CA GLU A 3 2.14 -3.31 19.39
C GLU A 3 1.17 -4.09 18.48
N GLU A 4 -0.14 -3.90 18.65
CA GLU A 4 -1.16 -4.49 17.77
C GLU A 4 -1.00 -4.02 16.31
N GLN A 5 -0.71 -2.73 16.10
CA GLN A 5 -0.50 -2.18 14.76
C GLN A 5 0.76 -2.75 14.10
N ALA A 6 1.85 -2.92 14.85
CA ALA A 6 3.08 -3.51 14.34
C ALA A 6 2.89 -4.99 13.96
N GLU A 7 2.21 -5.77 14.78
CA GLU A 7 1.90 -7.17 14.50
C GLU A 7 0.98 -7.30 13.28
N GLN A 8 -0.02 -6.43 13.16
CA GLN A 8 -0.88 -6.36 11.97
C GLN A 8 -0.08 -6.02 10.71
N GLN A 9 0.82 -5.03 10.77
CA GLN A 9 1.69 -4.69 9.65
C GLN A 9 2.60 -5.86 9.25
N LYS A 10 3.19 -6.56 10.22
CA LYS A 10 4.03 -7.73 9.94
C LYS A 10 3.25 -8.82 9.19
N ARG A 11 2.08 -9.19 9.71
CA ARG A 11 1.21 -10.21 9.07
C ARG A 11 0.74 -9.78 7.69
N LEU A 12 0.37 -8.52 7.54
CA LEU A 12 -0.01 -7.97 6.25
C LEU A 12 1.16 -8.08 5.26
N GLY A 13 2.36 -7.70 5.69
CA GLY A 13 3.60 -7.81 4.90
C GLY A 13 3.90 -9.22 4.43
N GLU A 14 3.70 -10.23 5.26
CA GLU A 14 3.85 -11.64 4.86
C GLU A 14 2.80 -12.05 3.82
N HIS A 15 1.57 -11.52 3.94
CA HIS A 15 0.48 -11.84 3.03
C HIS A 15 0.66 -11.20 1.65
N VAL A 16 1.04 -9.91 1.59
CA VAL A 16 1.16 -9.18 0.32
C VAL A 16 2.27 -9.69 -0.59
N ARG A 17 3.31 -10.36 -0.05
CA ARG A 17 4.40 -10.96 -0.84
C ARG A 17 3.91 -11.90 -1.94
N ASN A 18 2.80 -12.60 -1.71
CA ASN A 18 2.28 -13.61 -2.63
C ASN A 18 1.09 -13.12 -3.47
N ILE A 19 0.72 -11.86 -3.37
CA ILE A 19 -0.44 -11.27 -4.07
C ILE A 19 0.01 -10.66 -5.40
N ASP A 20 -0.78 -10.90 -6.45
CA ASP A 20 -0.54 -10.36 -7.79
C ASP A 20 -1.17 -8.97 -7.97
N VAL A 21 -2.32 -8.70 -7.35
CA VAL A 21 -3.02 -7.40 -7.43
C VAL A 21 -3.57 -6.98 -6.06
N ILE A 22 -3.27 -5.76 -5.64
CA ILE A 22 -3.82 -5.14 -4.43
C ILE A 22 -4.64 -3.91 -4.84
N VAL A 23 -5.86 -3.80 -4.31
CA VAL A 23 -6.70 -2.60 -4.48
C VAL A 23 -6.96 -1.98 -3.12
N THR A 24 -6.55 -0.72 -2.93
CA THR A 24 -6.72 -0.01 -1.66
C THR A 24 -7.80 1.07 -1.77
N THR A 25 -8.71 1.07 -0.80
CA THR A 25 -9.91 1.93 -0.83
C THR A 25 -10.11 2.74 0.46
N ALA A 26 -9.25 2.56 1.46
CA ALA A 26 -9.41 3.22 2.75
C ALA A 26 -9.23 4.74 2.59
N ALA A 27 -10.32 5.48 2.81
CA ALA A 27 -10.37 6.93 2.73
C ALA A 27 -11.07 7.48 3.97
N ILE A 28 -10.57 8.59 4.50
CA ILE A 28 -11.15 9.28 5.65
C ILE A 28 -11.53 10.70 5.22
N PRO A 29 -12.81 11.10 5.28
CA PRO A 29 -13.23 12.43 4.89
C PRO A 29 -12.46 13.54 5.63
N GLY A 30 -11.94 14.51 4.87
CA GLY A 30 -11.20 15.65 5.42
C GLY A 30 -9.84 15.31 6.03
N ARG A 31 -9.35 14.08 5.88
CA ARG A 31 -8.04 13.65 6.37
C ARG A 31 -7.26 12.94 5.27
N ARG A 32 -5.94 12.85 5.48
CA ARG A 32 -5.06 12.07 4.60
C ARG A 32 -5.43 10.59 4.67
N ALA A 33 -5.35 9.89 3.54
CA ALA A 33 -5.46 8.43 3.51
C ALA A 33 -4.41 7.80 4.45
N PRO A 34 -4.77 6.74 5.20
CA PRO A 34 -3.83 6.09 6.10
C PRO A 34 -2.74 5.35 5.31
N ARG A 35 -1.48 5.44 5.74
CA ARG A 35 -0.38 4.66 5.13
C ARG A 35 -0.45 3.21 5.61
N ILE A 36 -0.98 2.32 4.77
CA ILE A 36 -1.15 0.89 5.07
C ILE A 36 -0.08 0.07 4.38
N ILE A 37 0.18 0.36 3.10
CA ILE A 37 1.15 -0.38 2.29
C ILE A 37 2.48 0.38 2.31
N THR A 38 3.46 -0.18 3.02
CA THR A 38 4.79 0.41 3.14
C THR A 38 5.67 0.11 1.92
N THR A 39 6.72 0.88 1.74
CA THR A 39 7.72 0.68 0.68
C THR A 39 8.33 -0.73 0.75
N ALA A 40 8.69 -1.18 1.95
CA ALA A 40 9.24 -2.52 2.17
C ALA A 40 8.25 -3.65 1.82
N MET A 41 6.93 -3.40 1.97
CA MET A 41 5.91 -4.34 1.53
C MET A 41 5.88 -4.45 0.00
N VAL A 42 5.91 -3.31 -0.70
CA VAL A 42 5.93 -3.28 -2.17
C VAL A 42 7.19 -3.95 -2.72
N GLU A 43 8.35 -3.68 -2.12
CA GLU A 43 9.62 -4.31 -2.51
C GLU A 43 9.64 -5.83 -2.35
N GLY A 44 8.81 -6.37 -1.45
CA GLY A 44 8.66 -7.82 -1.25
C GLY A 44 7.62 -8.47 -2.16
N MET A 45 6.87 -7.72 -2.96
CA MET A 45 5.86 -8.27 -3.87
C MET A 45 6.49 -9.00 -5.05
N LYS A 46 5.71 -9.86 -5.71
CA LYS A 46 6.14 -10.52 -6.93
C LYS A 46 6.45 -9.50 -8.04
N PRO A 47 7.46 -9.75 -8.90
CA PRO A 47 7.64 -8.98 -10.12
C PRO A 47 6.36 -8.97 -10.96
N GLY A 48 6.01 -7.81 -11.52
CA GLY A 48 4.78 -7.61 -12.28
C GLY A 48 3.49 -7.50 -11.45
N ALA A 49 3.56 -7.56 -10.12
CA ALA A 49 2.39 -7.31 -9.28
C ALA A 49 1.96 -5.84 -9.33
N VAL A 50 0.66 -5.59 -9.18
CA VAL A 50 0.04 -4.26 -9.38
C VAL A 50 -0.66 -3.78 -8.10
N ILE A 51 -0.49 -2.49 -7.79
CA ILE A 51 -1.26 -1.80 -6.76
C ILE A 51 -2.15 -0.75 -7.42
N VAL A 52 -3.45 -0.77 -7.12
CA VAL A 52 -4.42 0.25 -7.52
C VAL A 52 -4.88 1.00 -6.28
N ASP A 53 -4.45 2.25 -6.11
CA ASP A 53 -4.69 3.06 -4.92
C ASP A 53 -5.75 4.14 -5.19
N LEU A 54 -7.00 3.85 -4.83
CA LEU A 54 -8.15 4.73 -5.12
C LEU A 54 -8.04 6.13 -4.47
N PRO A 55 -7.59 6.28 -3.21
CA PRO A 55 -7.46 7.59 -2.57
C PRO A 55 -6.09 8.25 -2.82
N ALA A 56 -5.49 8.05 -4.00
CA ALA A 56 -4.21 8.66 -4.36
C ALA A 56 -4.19 10.19 -4.18
N GLU A 57 -5.27 10.86 -4.58
CA GLU A 57 -5.44 12.32 -4.47
C GLU A 57 -5.42 12.83 -3.03
N THR A 58 -5.82 12.00 -2.05
CA THR A 58 -5.80 12.36 -0.62
C THR A 58 -4.57 11.79 0.10
N GLY A 59 -3.54 11.45 -0.67
CA GLY A 59 -2.23 11.01 -0.18
C GLY A 59 -1.95 9.53 -0.40
N GLY A 60 -2.96 8.69 -0.69
CA GLY A 60 -2.81 7.27 -0.99
C GLY A 60 -2.52 6.36 0.22
N ASN A 61 -2.99 5.11 0.13
CA ASN A 61 -2.69 4.07 1.11
C ASN A 61 -1.30 3.45 0.93
N CYS A 62 -0.70 3.58 -0.25
CA CYS A 62 0.65 3.09 -0.53
C CYS A 62 1.67 4.24 -0.50
N GLU A 63 2.78 4.04 0.23
CA GLU A 63 3.83 5.05 0.37
C GLU A 63 4.43 5.51 -0.96
N LEU A 64 4.43 4.64 -1.97
CA LEU A 64 4.99 4.89 -3.29
C LEU A 64 3.98 5.49 -4.29
N THR A 65 2.72 5.70 -3.88
CA THR A 65 1.68 6.31 -4.73
C THR A 65 2.05 7.74 -5.10
N VAL A 66 1.96 8.03 -6.41
CA VAL A 66 1.98 9.38 -6.97
C VAL A 66 0.64 9.62 -7.65
N ALA A 67 -0.08 10.65 -7.20
CA ALA A 67 -1.42 10.95 -7.69
C ALA A 67 -1.41 11.25 -9.20
N GLY A 68 -2.36 10.68 -9.93
CA GLY A 68 -2.49 10.85 -11.38
C GLY A 68 -1.44 10.13 -12.23
N GLU A 69 -0.51 9.37 -11.63
CA GLU A 69 0.58 8.71 -12.35
C GLU A 69 0.56 7.19 -12.22
N THR A 70 0.94 6.50 -13.31
CA THR A 70 1.29 5.08 -13.25
C THR A 70 2.79 4.96 -13.06
N VAL A 71 3.20 4.39 -11.94
CA VAL A 71 4.59 4.36 -11.52
C VAL A 71 5.06 2.90 -11.45
N VAL A 72 6.18 2.60 -12.11
CA VAL A 72 6.84 1.29 -12.03
C VAL A 72 7.95 1.35 -10.99
N ARG A 73 7.98 0.36 -10.09
CA ARG A 73 8.99 0.19 -9.03
C ARG A 73 9.35 -1.28 -8.98
N ASN A 74 10.64 -1.58 -9.11
CA ASN A 74 11.21 -2.94 -9.11
C ASN A 74 10.85 -3.85 -10.30
N GLY A 75 10.67 -3.26 -11.50
CA GLY A 75 10.54 -4.00 -12.77
C GLY A 75 9.15 -4.58 -12.99
#